data_AF-A0A920QS50-F1
#
_entry.id   AF-A0A920QS50-F1
#
_cell.length_a   1.000
_cell.length_b   1.000
_cell.length_c   1.000
_cell.angle_alpha   90.00
_cell.angle_beta   90.00
_cell.angle_gamma   90.00
#
_symmetry.space_group_name_H-M   'P 1'
#
loop_
_entity.id
_entity.type
_entity.pdbx_description
1 polymer ?
#
loop_
_entity_poly.entity_id
_entity_poly.type
_entity_poly.pdbx_seq_one_letter_code
_entity_poly.pdbx_strand_id
1 'polypeptide(L)' 'MELENNNDESISFNQDRFEAIENILLEIQKKYGRHLDMGDFITSNDLFARRELQSLDSKLLNNAVSNACEEVVKMRKI' A
#
# COMPACT_ATOMS: atom_id res chain seq x y z
N MET A 1 11.48 -17.31 -6.41
CA MET A 1 12.16 -16.51 -7.43
C MET A 1 11.69 -15.09 -7.23
N GLU A 2 12.45 -14.35 -6.43
CA GLU A 2 12.15 -12.96 -6.09
C GLU A 2 12.69 -12.10 -7.24
N LEU A 3 11.80 -11.35 -7.88
CA LEU A 3 12.18 -10.36 -8.86
C LEU A 3 12.56 -9.10 -8.08
N GLU A 4 13.85 -8.92 -7.83
CA GLU A 4 14.42 -7.65 -7.36
C GLU A 4 14.17 -6.59 -8.43
N ASN A 5 13.24 -5.67 -8.16
CA ASN A 5 13.04 -4.45 -8.92
C ASN A 5 13.10 -3.29 -7.93
N ASN A 6 14.18 -2.50 -8.01
CA ASN A 6 14.53 -1.41 -7.11
C ASN A 6 13.62 -0.15 -7.24
N ASN A 7 12.34 -0.34 -7.56
CA ASN A 7 11.30 0.69 -7.54
C ASN A 7 10.17 0.18 -6.64
N ASP A 8 10.41 0.22 -5.34
CA ASP A 8 9.55 -0.34 -4.29
C ASP A 8 8.31 0.53 -4.03
N GLU A 9 7.56 0.84 -5.10
CA GLU A 9 6.17 1.24 -4.96
C GLU A 9 5.37 0.00 -4.55
N SER A 10 5.49 -0.36 -3.26
CA SER A 10 4.91 -1.58 -2.73
C SER A 10 3.41 -1.61 -3.03
N ILE A 11 3.01 -2.51 -3.92
CA ILE A 11 1.61 -2.74 -4.24
C ILE A 11 1.02 -3.55 -3.08
N SER A 12 -0.09 -3.07 -2.50
CA SER A 12 -0.77 -3.78 -1.41
C SER A 12 -2.20 -4.15 -1.79
N PHE A 13 -2.62 -5.33 -1.34
CA PHE A 13 -4.00 -5.77 -1.44
C PHE A 13 -4.91 -4.91 -0.55
N ASN A 14 -5.99 -4.41 -1.13
CA ASN A 14 -7.03 -3.66 -0.44
C ASN A 14 -8.15 -4.62 -0.02
N GLN A 15 -8.02 -5.15 1.20
CA GLN A 15 -8.99 -6.10 1.77
C GLN A 15 -10.38 -5.49 1.91
N ASP A 16 -10.49 -4.26 2.42
CA ASP A 16 -11.79 -3.58 2.60
C ASP A 16 -12.54 -3.45 1.27
N ARG A 17 -11.81 -3.15 0.19
CA ARG A 17 -12.39 -3.05 -1.16
C ARG A 17 -12.82 -4.41 -1.69
N PHE A 18 -12.04 -5.47 -1.44
CA PHE A 18 -12.44 -6.84 -1.79
C PHE A 18 -13.75 -7.23 -1.09
N GLU A 19 -13.84 -7.05 0.23
CA GLU A 19 -15.01 -7.40 1.03
C GLU A 19 -16.26 -6.59 0.61
N ALA A 20 -16.08 -5.30 0.28
CA ALA A 20 -17.18 -4.48 -0.22
C ALA A 20 -17.73 -5.02 -1.56
N ILE A 21 -16.87 -5.40 -2.50
CA ILE A 21 -17.30 -5.93 -3.80
C ILE A 21 -17.94 -7.32 -3.60
N GLU A 22 -17.37 -8.18 -2.76
CA GLU A 22 -17.93 -9.50 -2.44
C GLU A 22 -19.36 -9.39 -1.89
N ASN A 23 -19.59 -8.46 -0.96
CA ASN A 23 -20.92 -8.22 -0.40
C ASN A 23 -21.93 -7.78 -1.46
N ILE A 24 -21.56 -6.87 -2.37
CA ILE A 24 -22.43 -6.44 -3.47
C ILE A 24 -22.80 -7.64 -4.37
N LEU A 25 -21.80 -8.46 -4.74
CA LEU A 25 -22.05 -9.66 -5.55
C LEU A 25 -23.00 -10.61 -4.81
N LEU A 26 -22.76 -10.91 -3.53
CA LEU A 26 -23.63 -11.75 -2.71
C LEU A 26 -25.08 -11.25 -2.67
N GLU A 27 -25.31 -9.94 -2.53
CA GLU A 27 -26.65 -9.36 -2.54
C GLU A 27 -27.36 -9.57 -3.88
N ILE A 28 -26.67 -9.35 -5.00
CA ILE A 28 -27.23 -9.57 -6.34
C ILE A 28 -27.53 -11.05 -6.54
N GLN A 29 -26.62 -11.95 -6.16
CA GLN A 29 -26.83 -13.40 -6.26
C GLN A 29 -28.05 -13.85 -5.46
N LYS A 30 -28.22 -13.37 -4.22
CA LYS A 30 -29.39 -13.65 -3.38
C LYS A 30 -30.70 -13.17 -4.02
N LYS A 31 -30.67 -11.99 -4.66
CA LYS A 31 -31.86 -11.38 -5.27
C LYS A 31 -32.31 -12.09 -6.54
N TYR A 32 -31.37 -12.56 -7.37
CA TYR A 32 -31.68 -13.07 -8.71
C TYR A 32 -31.45 -14.58 -8.87
N GLY A 33 -30.93 -15.27 -7.84
CA GLY A 33 -30.72 -16.71 -7.85
C GLY A 33 -29.67 -17.18 -8.86
N ARG A 34 -28.73 -16.31 -9.23
CA ARG A 34 -27.68 -16.58 -10.21
C ARG A 34 -26.32 -16.35 -9.57
N HIS A 35 -25.38 -17.24 -9.83
CA HIS A 35 -23.99 -17.04 -9.44
C HIS A 35 -23.33 -15.98 -10.33
N LEU A 36 -22.48 -15.16 -9.73
CA LEU A 36 -21.69 -14.13 -10.39
C LEU A 36 -20.23 -14.37 -10.02
N ASP A 37 -19.36 -14.47 -11.02
CA ASP A 37 -17.93 -14.54 -10.81
C ASP A 37 -17.36 -13.12 -10.70
N MET A 38 -16.64 -12.83 -9.62
CA MET A 38 -15.98 -11.55 -9.42
C MET A 38 -14.98 -11.23 -10.55
N GLY A 39 -14.31 -12.25 -11.09
CA GLY A 39 -13.33 -12.10 -12.17
C GLY A 39 -13.91 -11.55 -13.47
N ASP A 40 -15.24 -11.66 -13.67
CA ASP A 40 -15.93 -11.10 -14.83
C ASP A 40 -16.14 -9.58 -14.73
N PHE A 41 -16.03 -9.00 -13.52
CA PHE A 41 -16.37 -7.60 -13.24
C PHE A 41 -15.19 -6.71 -12.85
N ILE A 42 -14.12 -7.29 -12.31
CA ILE A 42 -13.02 -6.53 -11.75
C ILE A 42 -11.66 -6.99 -12.29
N THR A 43 -10.68 -6.11 -12.18
CA THR A 43 -9.29 -6.38 -12.54
C THR A 43 -8.40 -6.33 -11.31
N SER A 44 -7.15 -6.77 -11.44
CA SER A 44 -6.17 -6.63 -10.35
C SER A 44 -5.98 -5.17 -9.91
N ASN A 45 -6.14 -4.20 -10.81
CA ASN A 45 -6.03 -2.78 -10.46
C ASN A 45 -7.16 -2.30 -9.54
N ASP A 46 -8.26 -3.03 -9.45
CA ASP A 46 -9.34 -2.72 -8.51
C ASP A 46 -9.02 -3.19 -7.09
N LEU A 47 -8.27 -4.28 -6.95
CA LEU A 47 -7.94 -4.88 -5.65
C LEU A 47 -6.60 -4.42 -5.09
N PHE A 48 -5.70 -3.98 -5.96
CA PHE A 48 -4.34 -3.64 -5.59
C PHE A 48 -4.10 -2.16 -5.79
N ALA A 49 -3.77 -1.46 -4.71
CA ALA A 49 -3.35 -0.08 -4.74
C ALA A 49 -1.83 0.00 -4.56
N ARG A 50 -1.18 0.94 -5.24
CA ARG A 50 0.15 1.39 -4.83
C ARG A 50 0.00 1.90 -3.40
N ARG A 51 0.77 1.39 -2.44
CA ARG A 51 0.89 2.08 -1.16
C ARG A 51 1.32 3.49 -1.52
N GLU A 52 0.53 4.48 -1.10
CA GLU A 52 1.10 5.79 -0.90
C GLU A 52 2.33 5.56 -0.02
N LEU A 53 3.50 5.98 -0.52
CA LEU A 53 4.74 5.94 0.22
C LEU A 53 4.41 6.34 1.65
N GLN A 54 4.56 5.42 2.61
CA GLN A 54 4.14 5.68 4.00
C GLN A 54 4.63 7.08 4.34
N SER A 55 3.71 7.94 4.76
CA SER A 55 4.02 9.35 5.03
C SER A 55 5.33 9.39 5.80
N LEU A 56 6.35 9.97 5.18
CA LEU A 56 7.72 9.94 5.69
C LEU A 56 7.67 10.32 7.16
N ASP A 57 7.99 9.37 8.06
CA ASP A 57 7.77 9.59 9.48
C ASP A 57 8.58 10.83 9.90
N SER A 58 7.85 11.89 10.22
CA SER A 58 8.41 13.18 10.60
C SER A 58 9.44 13.06 11.73
N LYS A 59 9.29 12.09 12.62
CA LYS A 59 10.28 11.81 13.69
C LYS A 59 11.54 11.21 13.13
N LEU A 60 11.42 10.22 12.23
CA LEU A 60 12.55 9.60 11.56
C LEU A 60 13.34 10.63 10.74
N LEU A 61 12.65 11.51 10.02
CA LEU A 61 13.26 12.60 9.26
C LEU A 61 13.99 13.59 10.18
N ASN A 62 13.33 14.08 11.24
CA ASN A 62 13.94 15.02 12.17
C ASN A 62 15.16 14.43 12.87
N ASN A 63 15.11 13.15 13.25
CA ASN A 63 16.24 12.46 13.86
C ASN A 63 17.41 12.34 12.88
N ALA A 64 17.16 11.98 11.62
CA ALA A 64 18.20 11.90 10.60
C ALA A 64 18.88 13.26 10.38
N VAL A 65 18.10 14.35 10.31
CA VAL A 65 18.62 15.71 10.17
C VAL A 65 19.43 16.14 11.41
N SER A 66 18.92 15.87 12.62
CA SER A 66 19.63 16.20 13.87
C SER A 66 20.98 15.48 13.95
N ASN A 67 20.99 14.18 13.65
CA ASN A 67 22.20 13.36 13.67
C ASN A 67 23.25 13.87 12.67
N ALA A 68 22.83 14.24 11.45
CA ALA A 68 23.73 14.81 10.46
C ALA A 68 24.35 16.13 10.93
N CYS A 69 23.55 17.01 11.54
CA CYS A 69 24.05 18.26 12.11
C CYS A 69 25.02 18.03 13.27
N GLU A 70 24.74 17.07 14.15
CA GLU A 70 25.61 16.70 15.26
C GLU A 70 26.96 16.17 14.77
N GLU A 71 26.97 15.29 13.78
CA GLU A 71 28.21 14.77 13.20
C GLU A 71 29.06 15.88 12.56
N VAL A 72 28.43 16.81 11.84
CA VAL A 72 29.13 17.99 11.29
C VAL A 72 29.75 18.85 12.39
N VAL A 73 29.04 19.07 13.50
CA VAL A 73 29.55 19.82 14.66
C VAL A 73 30.70 19.08 15.34
N LYS A 74 30.61 17.76 15.50
CA LYS A 74 31.70 16.94 16.07
C LYS A 74 32.96 17.04 15.21
N MET A 75 32.82 16.92 13.89
CA MET A 75 33.95 17.03 12.95
C MET A 75 34.63 18.39 12.98
N ARG A 76 33.90 19.47 13.31
CA ARG A 76 34.45 20.84 13.43
C ARG A 76 35.15 21.13 14.76
N LYS A 77 34.98 20.29 15.77
CA LYS A 77 35.61 20.42 17.11
C LYS A 77 36.94 19.64 17.21
N ILE A 78 37.38 19.05 16.11
CA ILE A 78 38.71 18.45 15.90
C ILE A 78 39.59 19.49 15.24
#